data_AF-A0A2X1MXE9-F1
#
_entry.id   AF-A0A2X1MXE9-F1
#
_cell.length_a   1.000
_cell.length_b   1.000
_cell.length_c   1.000
_cell.angle_alpha   90.00
_cell.angle_beta   90.00
_cell.angle_gamma   90.00
#
_symmetry.space_group_name_H-M   'P 1'
#
loop_
_entity.id
_entity.type
_entity.pdbx_description
1 polymer ?
#
loop_
_entity_poly.entity_id
_entity_poly.type
_entity_poly.pdbx_seq_one_letter_code
_entity_poly.pdbx_strand_id
1 'polypeptide(L)'
;MSLALQPALADDLFGNHPLTPEARDAFVTELLKKMTVDEKIGQLRLISVGPDNPKEAIREMIKDGQVGAIFNTVTRQDIRAMQDQVMELSRLKIPLFFCLRRAARSAHGVPD
;
A
#
# COMPACT_ATOMS: atom_id res chain seq x y z
N MET A 1 27.54 4.97 -16.51
CA MET A 1 27.45 5.04 -15.03
C MET A 1 25.97 5.08 -14.69
N SER A 2 25.35 3.92 -14.46
CA SER A 2 25.16 3.28 -13.14
C SER A 2 24.27 4.11 -12.22
N LEU A 3 23.03 3.63 -12.03
CA LEU A 3 22.39 3.62 -10.73
C LEU A 3 21.48 2.37 -10.70
N ALA A 4 22.11 1.19 -10.67
CA ALA A 4 21.44 0.01 -10.14
C ALA A 4 21.23 0.30 -8.64
N LEU A 5 20.03 0.75 -8.29
CA LEU A 5 19.65 1.01 -6.91
C LEU A 5 19.74 -0.32 -6.16
N GLN A 6 20.75 -0.40 -5.31
CA GLN A 6 21.11 -1.61 -4.56
C GLN A 6 19.95 -1.98 -3.62
N PRO A 7 19.54 -3.26 -3.54
CA PRO A 7 18.61 -3.73 -2.52
C PRO A 7 19.13 -3.54 -1.09
N ALA A 8 20.44 -3.32 -0.92
CA ALA A 8 21.12 -3.24 0.37
C ALA A 8 20.66 -2.06 1.26
N LEU A 9 20.11 -0.98 0.70
CA LEU A 9 19.58 0.13 1.52
C LEU A 9 18.17 -0.12 2.07
N ALA A 10 17.48 -1.19 1.66
CA ALA A 10 16.18 -1.54 2.21
C ALA A 10 16.29 -2.24 3.58
N ASP A 11 17.40 -2.95 3.84
CA ASP A 11 17.64 -3.66 5.11
C ASP A 11 17.83 -2.69 6.30
N ASP A 12 18.33 -1.48 6.05
CA ASP A 12 18.61 -0.50 7.11
C ASP A 12 17.36 0.26 7.61
N LEU A 13 16.26 0.28 6.84
CA LEU A 13 15.06 1.05 7.18
C LEU A 13 14.06 0.27 8.03
N PHE A 14 14.05 -1.04 7.89
CA PHE A 14 13.23 -1.97 8.65
C PHE A 14 14.15 -3.08 9.11
N GLY A 15 14.80 -2.90 10.27
CA GLY A 15 15.83 -3.81 10.77
C GLY A 15 15.44 -5.28 10.63
N ASN A 16 16.42 -6.13 10.31
CA ASN A 16 16.28 -7.54 9.96
C ASN A 16 15.13 -8.24 10.70
N HIS A 17 13.95 -8.31 10.07
CA HIS A 17 12.77 -8.92 10.65
C HIS A 17 12.75 -10.40 10.29
N PRO A 18 12.92 -11.32 11.25
CA PRO A 18 12.84 -12.75 10.94
C PRO A 18 11.49 -13.04 10.28
N LEU A 19 11.49 -13.71 9.13
CA LEU A 19 10.26 -14.09 8.41
C LEU A 19 9.55 -15.28 9.08
N THR A 20 9.65 -15.42 10.40
CA THR A 20 8.94 -16.45 11.16
C THR A 20 7.55 -15.95 11.55
N PRO A 21 6.56 -16.85 11.71
CA PRO A 21 5.23 -16.46 12.16
C PRO A 21 5.25 -15.70 13.49
N GLU A 22 6.08 -16.12 14.43
CA GLU A 22 6.17 -15.53 15.77
C GLU A 22 6.72 -14.10 15.72
N ALA A 23 7.78 -13.87 14.93
CA ALA A 23 8.34 -12.55 14.73
C ALA A 23 7.33 -11.63 14.03
N ARG A 24 6.64 -12.12 12.98
CA ARG A 24 5.56 -11.36 12.31
C ARG A 24 4.46 -10.98 13.30
N ASP A 25 3.99 -11.92 14.11
CA ASP A 25 2.88 -11.68 15.03
C ASP A 25 3.29 -10.70 16.14
N ALA A 26 4.53 -10.78 16.62
CA ALA A 26 5.09 -9.78 17.53
C ALA A 26 5.14 -8.38 16.90
N PHE A 27 5.63 -8.27 15.66
CA PHE A 27 5.67 -6.99 14.93
C PHE A 27 4.28 -6.38 14.74
N VAL A 28 3.32 -7.19 14.27
CA VAL A 28 1.93 -6.74 14.07
C VAL A 28 1.31 -6.31 15.40
N THR A 29 1.54 -7.07 16.48
CA THR A 29 1.03 -6.73 17.81
C THR A 29 1.58 -5.40 18.31
N GLU A 30 2.89 -5.16 18.16
CA GLU A 30 3.52 -3.89 18.55
C GLU A 30 3.07 -2.73 17.68
N LEU A 31 2.83 -2.93 16.39
CA LEU A 31 2.27 -1.92 15.49
C LEU A 31 0.83 -1.56 15.91
N LEU A 32 -0.02 -2.56 16.15
CA LEU A 32 -1.42 -2.36 16.56
C LEU A 32 -1.55 -1.63 17.91
N LYS A 33 -0.57 -1.77 18.82
CA LYS A 33 -0.52 -1.01 20.07
C LYS A 33 -0.23 0.47 19.85
N LYS A 34 0.55 0.82 18.82
CA LYS A 34 0.88 2.21 18.48
C LYS A 34 -0.25 2.92 17.74
N MET A 35 -1.21 2.18 17.19
CA MET A 35 -2.32 2.72 16.39
C MET A 35 -3.46 3.28 17.25
N THR A 36 -4.04 4.39 16.80
CA THR A 36 -5.34 4.88 17.29
C THR A 36 -6.49 4.02 16.77
N VAL A 37 -7.69 4.19 17.33
CA VAL A 37 -8.90 3.48 16.84
C VAL A 37 -9.20 3.89 15.40
N ASP A 38 -9.06 5.17 15.06
CA ASP A 38 -9.32 5.68 13.71
C ASP A 38 -8.34 5.12 12.68
N GLU A 39 -7.05 5.02 13.03
CA GLU A 39 -6.04 4.39 12.16
C GLU A 39 -6.36 2.91 11.93
N LYS A 40 -6.89 2.20 12.95
CA LYS A 40 -7.31 0.78 12.80
C LYS A 40 -8.52 0.65 11.87
N ILE A 41 -9.50 1.54 12.02
CA ILE A 41 -10.66 1.60 11.12
C ILE A 41 -10.20 1.93 9.70
N GLY A 42 -9.26 2.86 9.56
CA GLY A 42 -8.67 3.25 8.28
C GLY A 42 -8.04 2.07 7.55
N GLN A 43 -7.30 1.19 8.25
CA GLN A 43 -6.72 -0.02 7.65
C GLN A 43 -7.78 -0.98 7.06
N LEU A 44 -9.02 -0.95 7.56
CA LEU A 44 -10.12 -1.77 7.04
C LEU A 44 -10.83 -1.13 5.84
N ARG A 45 -10.51 0.14 5.52
CA ARG A 45 -11.18 0.89 4.47
C ARG A 45 -10.51 0.66 3.11
N LEU A 46 -11.31 0.19 2.15
CA LEU A 46 -10.96 0.06 0.74
C LEU A 46 -11.64 1.17 -0.07
N ILE A 47 -10.85 1.98 -0.78
CA ILE A 47 -11.36 3.08 -1.62
C ILE A 47 -11.11 2.77 -3.10
N SER A 48 -12.08 3.05 -3.96
CA SER A 48 -11.88 3.05 -5.41
C SER A 48 -11.60 4.47 -5.90
N VAL A 49 -10.56 4.63 -6.72
CA VAL A 49 -10.30 5.90 -7.42
C VAL A 49 -11.40 6.13 -8.45
N GLY A 50 -12.00 7.33 -8.46
CA GLY A 50 -13.10 7.68 -9.36
C GLY A 50 -13.64 9.08 -9.09
N PRO A 51 -14.75 9.49 -9.75
CA PRO A 51 -15.34 10.82 -9.58
C PRO A 51 -15.72 11.14 -8.13
N ASP A 52 -16.18 10.14 -7.38
CA ASP A 52 -16.58 10.29 -5.98
C ASP A 52 -15.37 10.37 -5.02
N ASN A 53 -14.19 9.95 -5.46
CA ASN A 53 -12.96 9.95 -4.68
C ASN A 53 -11.81 10.49 -5.56
N PRO A 54 -11.74 11.83 -5.74
CA PRO A 54 -10.65 12.45 -6.48
C PRO A 54 -9.30 12.25 -5.75
N LYS A 55 -8.20 12.37 -6.49
CA LYS A 55 -6.84 12.09 -5.96
C LYS A 55 -6.49 12.99 -4.77
N GLU A 56 -6.98 14.21 -4.77
CA GLU A 56 -6.78 15.22 -3.73
C GLU A 56 -7.46 14.81 -2.42
N ALA A 57 -8.70 14.31 -2.50
CA ALA A 57 -9.42 13.81 -1.33
C ALA A 57 -8.74 12.55 -0.77
N ILE A 58 -8.27 11.65 -1.65
CA ILE A 58 -7.51 10.45 -1.26
C ILE A 58 -6.22 10.84 -0.54
N ARG A 59 -5.52 11.89 -1.00
CA ARG A 59 -4.30 12.38 -0.35
C ARG A 59 -4.54 12.82 1.10
N GLU A 60 -5.60 13.57 1.36
CA GLU A 60 -5.95 13.98 2.74
C GLU A 60 -6.34 12.75 3.58
N MET A 61 -7.11 11.81 3.02
CA MET A 61 -7.46 10.57 3.72
C MET A 61 -6.23 9.70 4.04
N ILE A 62 -5.19 9.69 3.18
CA ILE A 62 -3.91 8.99 3.41
C ILE A 62 -3.15 9.64 4.57
N LYS A 63 -3.07 10.97 4.59
CA LYS A 63 -2.40 11.73 5.65
C LYS A 63 -3.01 11.44 7.02
N ASP A 64 -4.33 11.33 7.09
CA ASP A 64 -5.06 11.04 8.33
C ASP A 64 -5.10 9.54 8.68
N GLY A 65 -4.46 8.67 7.87
CA GLY A 65 -4.42 7.22 8.11
C GLY A 65 -5.77 6.53 7.94
N GLN A 66 -6.70 7.14 7.19
CA GLN A 66 -8.08 6.67 7.02
C GLN A 66 -8.24 5.69 5.84
N VAL A 67 -7.16 5.27 5.20
CA VAL A 67 -7.18 4.36 4.03
C VAL A 67 -6.15 3.26 4.23
N GLY A 68 -6.56 2.00 4.11
CA GLY A 68 -5.67 0.84 4.12
C GLY A 68 -5.42 0.28 2.72
N ALA A 69 -6.37 0.49 1.80
CA ALA A 69 -6.34 -0.16 0.51
C ALA A 69 -6.96 0.69 -0.61
N ILE A 70 -6.40 0.56 -1.81
CA ILE A 70 -6.91 1.22 -3.01
C ILE A 70 -7.27 0.19 -4.09
N PHE A 71 -8.48 0.29 -4.62
CA PHE A 71 -8.97 -0.48 -5.74
C PHE A 71 -8.94 0.34 -7.04
N ASN A 72 -8.79 -0.36 -8.17
CA ASN A 72 -8.92 0.21 -9.52
C ASN A 72 -7.83 1.24 -9.91
N THR A 73 -6.69 1.28 -9.20
CA THR A 73 -5.50 2.03 -9.65
C THR A 73 -4.61 1.09 -10.47
N VAL A 74 -4.37 1.45 -11.72
CA VAL A 74 -3.78 0.53 -12.72
C VAL A 74 -2.39 0.92 -13.19
N THR A 75 -1.94 2.17 -12.97
CA THR A 75 -0.63 2.62 -13.45
C THR A 75 0.43 2.54 -12.35
N ARG A 76 1.64 2.13 -12.73
CA ARG A 76 2.79 2.05 -11.80
C ARG A 76 3.11 3.43 -11.22
N GLN A 77 3.00 4.48 -12.02
CA GLN A 77 3.29 5.86 -11.64
C GLN A 77 2.33 6.34 -10.55
N ASP A 78 1.02 6.08 -10.70
CA ASP A 78 0.03 6.47 -9.69
C ASP A 78 0.22 5.70 -8.39
N ILE A 79 0.45 4.38 -8.48
CA ILE A 79 0.73 3.54 -7.30
C ILE A 79 1.96 4.06 -6.55
N ARG A 80 3.04 4.41 -7.28
CA ARG A 80 4.27 4.91 -6.67
C ARG A 80 4.03 6.25 -5.97
N ALA A 81 3.37 7.19 -6.64
CA ALA A 81 3.08 8.51 -6.07
C ALA A 81 2.23 8.40 -4.79
N MET A 82 1.22 7.52 -4.77
CA MET A 82 0.40 7.29 -3.58
C MET A 82 1.19 6.62 -2.44
N GLN A 83 2.09 5.69 -2.74
CA GLN A 83 2.96 5.10 -1.72
C GLN A 83 3.96 6.11 -1.17
N ASP A 84 4.55 6.95 -2.02
CA ASP A 84 5.44 8.01 -1.57
C ASP A 84 4.71 8.98 -0.62
N GLN A 85 3.45 9.34 -0.94
CA GLN A 85 2.60 10.12 -0.04
C GLN A 85 2.39 9.47 1.33
N VAL A 86 2.18 8.15 1.40
CA VAL A 86 2.05 7.44 2.68
C VAL A 86 3.34 7.57 3.50
N MET A 87 4.49 7.41 2.86
CA MET A 87 5.78 7.47 3.54
C MET A 87 6.13 8.89 4.01
N GLU A 88 5.67 9.91 3.29
CA GLU A 88 5.89 11.33 3.61
C GLU A 88 4.89 11.89 4.62
N LEU A 89 3.61 11.52 4.52
CA LEU A 89 2.52 12.21 5.22
C LEU A 89 1.96 11.42 6.40
N SER A 90 1.97 10.09 6.35
CA SER A 90 1.35 9.26 7.40
C SER A 90 2.24 9.14 8.63
N ARG A 91 1.63 9.24 9.83
CA ARG A 91 2.32 9.14 11.12
C ARG A 91 3.08 7.82 11.29
N LEU A 92 2.41 6.70 10.98
CA LEU A 92 2.96 5.35 11.15
C LEU A 92 3.54 4.77 9.86
N LYS A 93 3.37 5.46 8.71
CA LYS A 93 3.91 5.05 7.41
C LYS A 93 3.53 3.61 7.03
N ILE A 94 2.30 3.21 7.36
CA ILE A 94 1.77 1.89 7.04
C ILE A 94 1.44 1.87 5.54
N PRO A 95 2.14 1.07 4.71
CA PRO A 95 1.98 1.09 3.25
C PRO A 95 0.59 0.63 2.82
N LEU A 96 0.08 1.21 1.74
CA LEU A 96 -1.20 0.82 1.15
C LEU A 96 -1.05 -0.49 0.37
N PHE A 97 -2.10 -1.32 0.31
CA PHE A 97 -2.15 -2.36 -0.71
C PHE A 97 -3.06 -1.96 -1.87
N PHE A 98 -2.68 -2.38 -3.07
CA PHE A 98 -3.39 -2.06 -4.30
C PHE A 98 -4.00 -3.31 -4.89
N CYS A 99 -5.29 -3.24 -5.19
CA CYS A 99 -6.01 -4.30 -5.89
C CYS A 99 -6.52 -3.80 -7.24
N LEU A 100 -6.36 -4.64 -8.26
CA LEU A 100 -6.90 -4.40 -9.58
C LEU A 100 -7.59 -5.66 -10.09
N ARG A 101 -8.71 -5.47 -10.79
CA ARG A 101 -9.34 -6.58 -11.50
C ARG A 101 -8.50 -6.92 -12.72
N ARG A 102 -7.83 -8.07 -12.70
CA ARG A 102 -7.22 -8.61 -13.93
C ARG A 102 -8.38 -9.09 -14.81
N ALA A 103 -8.59 -8.47 -15.96
CA ALA A 103 -9.52 -9.01 -16.95
C ALA A 103 -9.06 -10.43 -17.30
N ALA A 104 -9.96 -11.41 -17.20
CA ALA A 104 -9.69 -12.74 -17.72
C ALA A 104 -9.46 -12.58 -19.22
N ARG A 105 -8.26 -12.96 -19.71
CA ARG A 105 -8.05 -13.15 -21.14
C ARG A 105 -9.10 -14.15 -21.60
N SER A 106 -10.08 -13.72 -22.38
CA SER A 106 -10.99 -14.62 -23.08
C SER A 106 -10.14 -15.51 -23.98
N ALA A 107 -10.07 -16.80 -23.67
CA ALA A 107 -9.50 -17.80 -24.57
C ALA A 107 -10.49 -18.02 -25.70
N HIS A 108 -10.44 -17.20 -26.75
CA HIS A 108 -11.12 -17.48 -28.02
C HIS A 108 -10.21 -17.14 -29.19
N GLY A 109 -9.90 -18.17 -29.99
CA GLY A 109 -9.19 -18.06 -31.26
C GLY A 109 -8.45 -19.34 -31.65
N VAL A 110 -9.18 -20.43 -31.88
CA VAL A 110 -8.72 -21.53 -32.74
C VAL A 110 -8.99 -21.07 -34.18
N PRO A 111 -8.01 -21.03 -35.10
CA PRO A 111 -8.28 -20.86 -36.52
C PRO A 111 -8.54 -22.23 -37.18
N ASP A 112 -9.48 -22.23 -38.13
CA ASP A 112 -9.92 -23.35 -38.96
C ASP A 112 -8.79 -23.97 -39.83
#